data_AF-A0A1H4E5K5-F1
#
_entry.id   AF-A0A1H4E5K5-F1
#
_cell.length_a   1.000
_cell.length_b   1.000
_cell.length_c   1.000
_cell.angle_alpha   90.00
_cell.angle_beta   90.00
_cell.angle_gamma   90.00
#
_symmetry.space_group_name_H-M   'P 1'
#
loop_
_entity.id
_entity.type
_entity.pdbx_description
1 polymer ?
#
loop_
_entity_poly.entity_id
_entity_poly.type
_entity_poly.pdbx_seq_one_letter_code
_entity_poly.pdbx_strand_id
1 'polypeptide(L)'
;MKRWIDVDPLDWYYRDTLEITRMRTDLTGDVEVLSGMTYNVFKEGYERMVKRFVTVSGQQEFLVPDYKYHVNNPVFVIVNGVEVLPEKVENGKVTMTNPLSAGIEVVVIAYGIPDRKDIGCVNTPYNRVGDYRMPHATLKYASTYHFSYSNQPESCTVLGVKLKRLLVTVGAGSDAGVVIRNAIGFQRDVFVIHKGEVYLPYMYNGFPAVIGYNAVIKGVSRRTSETVVVESGRVTYNDRFFGDVRIRRGDFFALMSRIYENLHNRYTDRAFAYNDTPLRPIVDKDVILSQWYSNDVLTLLDEKFHDGCYVFPLYEDGKFEPEACITRAEAVTFLNRFIEWITEKYR
;
A
#
# COMPACT_ATOMS: atom_id res chain seq x y z
N MET A 1 8.20 -7.97 -5.35
CA MET A 1 7.19 -7.54 -6.35
C MET A 1 5.91 -7.20 -5.60
N LYS A 2 5.26 -6.07 -5.90
CA LYS A 2 3.98 -5.69 -5.29
C LYS A 2 2.90 -6.63 -5.85
N ARG A 3 2.63 -7.74 -5.15
CA ARG A 3 1.51 -8.64 -5.47
C ARG A 3 0.26 -8.14 -4.74
N TRP A 4 -0.87 -8.11 -5.43
CA TRP A 4 -2.17 -7.87 -4.82
C TRP A 4 -2.70 -9.18 -4.25
N ILE A 5 -3.28 -9.15 -3.06
CA ILE A 5 -3.79 -10.36 -2.38
C ILE A 5 -4.98 -10.95 -3.14
N ASP A 6 -5.76 -10.11 -3.81
CA ASP A 6 -7.01 -10.40 -4.49
C ASP A 6 -6.90 -10.39 -6.02
N VAL A 7 -5.69 -10.58 -6.55
CA VAL A 7 -5.46 -10.72 -7.99
C VAL A 7 -4.68 -12.01 -8.24
N ASP A 8 -5.34 -12.97 -8.88
CA ASP A 8 -4.84 -14.32 -9.14
C ASP A 8 -4.28 -14.43 -10.56
N PRO A 9 -3.23 -15.24 -10.82
CA PRO A 9 -2.74 -15.52 -12.18
C PRO A 9 -3.80 -15.97 -13.20
N LEU A 10 -4.92 -16.52 -12.73
CA LEU A 10 -6.05 -16.93 -13.58
C LEU A 10 -7.04 -15.80 -13.88
N ASP A 11 -6.94 -14.65 -13.22
CA ASP A 11 -7.76 -13.49 -13.53
C ASP A 11 -7.41 -12.94 -14.92
N TRP A 12 -8.42 -12.69 -15.74
CA TRP A 12 -8.22 -12.20 -17.11
C TRP A 12 -7.48 -10.86 -17.19
N TYR A 13 -7.50 -10.08 -16.10
CA TYR A 13 -6.84 -8.78 -15.95
C TYR A 13 -5.50 -8.87 -15.18
N TYR A 14 -5.05 -10.06 -14.78
CA TYR A 14 -3.86 -10.27 -13.96
C TYR A 14 -2.62 -9.59 -14.53
N ARG A 15 -2.34 -9.85 -15.81
CA ARG A 15 -1.13 -9.40 -16.48
C ARG A 15 -1.08 -7.88 -16.53
N ASP A 16 -2.16 -7.26 -16.99
CA ASP A 16 -2.24 -5.81 -17.19
C ASP A 16 -2.16 -5.06 -15.85
N THR A 17 -2.84 -5.57 -14.82
CA THR A 17 -2.73 -5.03 -13.46
C THR A 17 -1.30 -5.11 -12.92
N LEU A 18 -0.58 -6.20 -13.15
CA LEU A 18 0.83 -6.30 -12.74
C LEU A 18 1.76 -5.39 -13.52
N GLU A 19 1.53 -5.21 -14.82
CA GLU A 19 2.32 -4.32 -15.66
C GLU A 19 2.14 -2.86 -15.22
N ILE A 20 0.90 -2.39 -15.06
CA ILE A 20 0.64 -1.00 -14.64
C ILE A 20 1.06 -0.73 -13.20
N THR A 21 0.98 -1.71 -12.29
CA THR A 21 1.46 -1.57 -10.89
C THR A 21 2.98 -1.32 -10.82
N ARG A 22 3.73 -1.68 -11.87
CA ARG A 22 5.17 -1.40 -11.98
C ARG A 22 5.47 -0.02 -12.53
N MET A 23 4.48 0.66 -13.12
CA MET A 23 4.68 2.01 -13.63
C MET A 23 4.76 3.00 -12.47
N ARG A 24 5.65 3.97 -12.64
CA ARG A 24 5.88 5.08 -11.70
C ARG A 24 5.60 6.37 -12.44
N THR A 25 5.12 7.39 -11.75
CA THR A 25 4.83 8.67 -12.41
C THR A 25 6.12 9.39 -12.78
N ASP A 26 7.20 9.21 -12.01
CA ASP A 26 8.50 9.83 -12.23
C ASP A 26 9.69 8.84 -12.19
N LEU A 27 10.89 9.39 -12.35
CA LEU A 27 12.16 8.67 -12.26
C LEU A 27 12.62 8.43 -10.82
N THR A 28 12.07 9.15 -9.82
CA THR A 28 12.40 8.88 -8.40
C THR A 28 11.76 7.57 -7.95
N GLY A 29 10.64 7.21 -8.57
CA GLY A 29 9.94 5.94 -8.34
C GLY A 29 9.06 5.95 -7.09
N ASP A 30 8.81 7.14 -6.53
CA ASP A 30 8.13 7.32 -5.25
C ASP A 30 6.60 7.25 -5.40
N VAL A 31 6.07 7.65 -6.56
CA VAL A 31 4.62 7.67 -6.84
C VAL A 31 4.27 6.63 -7.90
N GLU A 32 3.27 5.80 -7.61
CA GLU A 32 2.79 4.77 -8.51
C GLU A 32 1.66 5.30 -9.39
N VAL A 33 1.65 4.89 -10.67
CA VAL A 33 0.55 5.23 -11.58
C VAL A 33 -0.77 4.67 -11.05
N LEU A 34 -0.73 3.41 -10.62
CA LEU A 34 -1.86 2.73 -9.99
C LEU A 34 -1.53 2.39 -8.53
N SER A 35 -2.32 2.94 -7.61
CA SER A 35 -2.32 2.58 -6.20
C SER A 35 -3.57 1.77 -5.86
N GLY A 36 -3.49 0.92 -4.83
CA GLY A 36 -4.65 0.17 -4.36
C GLY A 36 -5.62 1.08 -3.60
N MET A 37 -6.76 0.53 -3.19
CA MET A 37 -7.68 1.22 -2.28
C MET A 37 -7.28 0.96 -0.83
N THR A 38 -7.35 2.01 0.00
CA THR A 38 -7.05 1.86 1.44
C THR A 38 -8.24 1.31 2.20
N TYR A 39 -8.00 0.40 3.15
CA TYR A 39 -9.06 -0.18 3.96
C TYR A 39 -8.55 -0.68 5.31
N ASN A 40 -9.42 -0.71 6.32
CA ASN A 40 -9.07 -1.28 7.63
C ASN A 40 -10.24 -1.91 8.38
N VAL A 41 -11.41 -1.98 7.74
CA VAL A 41 -12.58 -2.64 8.29
C VAL A 41 -12.77 -3.98 7.60
N PHE A 42 -13.06 -5.00 8.40
CA PHE A 42 -13.30 -6.36 7.97
C PHE A 42 -14.69 -6.79 8.40
N LYS A 43 -15.27 -7.76 7.71
CA LYS A 43 -16.51 -8.39 8.15
C LYS A 43 -16.30 -9.01 9.52
N GLU A 44 -17.30 -8.87 10.39
CA GLU A 44 -17.24 -9.38 11.76
C GLU A 44 -16.91 -10.89 11.79
N GLY A 45 -15.87 -11.24 12.55
CA GLY A 45 -15.35 -12.61 12.66
C GLY A 45 -14.47 -13.07 11.50
N TYR A 46 -14.16 -12.18 10.55
CA TYR A 46 -13.23 -12.41 9.45
C TYR A 46 -12.17 -11.30 9.37
N GLU A 47 -11.71 -10.84 10.54
CA GLU A 47 -10.65 -9.86 10.65
C GLU A 47 -9.32 -10.42 10.14
N ARG A 48 -8.42 -9.51 9.72
CA ARG A 48 -7.04 -9.90 9.46
C ARG A 48 -6.39 -10.40 10.74
N MET A 49 -5.70 -11.53 10.64
CA MET A 49 -5.03 -12.18 11.76
C MET A 49 -3.66 -12.71 11.33
N VAL A 50 -2.68 -12.52 12.21
CA VAL A 50 -1.33 -13.05 12.09
C VAL A 50 -0.99 -13.70 13.41
N LYS A 51 -0.70 -15.00 13.43
CA LYS A 51 -0.30 -15.74 14.63
C LYS A 51 1.05 -16.38 14.39
N ARG A 52 1.96 -16.17 15.35
CA ARG A 52 3.31 -16.71 15.34
C ARG A 52 3.43 -17.86 16.33
N PHE A 53 4.11 -18.91 15.92
CA PHE A 53 4.42 -20.08 16.72
C PHE A 53 5.91 -20.40 16.61
N VAL A 54 6.46 -20.95 17.68
CA VAL A 54 7.76 -21.63 17.66
C VAL A 54 7.47 -23.09 17.95
N THR A 55 7.83 -23.98 17.02
CA THR A 55 7.42 -25.38 17.10
C THR A 55 8.12 -26.13 18.24
N VAL A 56 7.40 -27.09 18.80
CA VAL A 56 8.01 -28.19 19.57
C VAL A 56 8.21 -29.41 18.66
N SER A 57 9.07 -30.34 19.09
CA SER A 57 9.42 -31.51 18.27
C SER A 57 8.18 -32.35 17.96
N GLY A 58 7.92 -32.59 16.67
CA GLY A 58 6.78 -33.37 16.21
C GLY A 58 5.47 -32.58 16.13
N GLN A 59 5.49 -31.27 16.34
CA GLN A 59 4.29 -30.45 16.25
C GLN A 59 3.77 -30.39 14.81
N GLN A 60 2.48 -30.68 14.65
CA GLN A 60 1.78 -30.66 13.37
C GLN A 60 0.55 -29.75 13.40
N GLU A 61 -0.02 -29.52 14.58
CA GLU A 61 -1.23 -28.72 14.78
C GLU A 61 -0.90 -27.34 15.38
N PHE A 62 -1.58 -26.33 14.85
CA PHE A 62 -1.47 -24.93 15.26
C PHE A 62 -2.86 -24.40 15.60
N LEU A 63 -3.06 -24.02 16.86
CA LEU A 63 -4.33 -23.50 17.34
C LEU A 63 -4.45 -22.01 17.05
N VAL A 64 -5.51 -21.66 16.35
CA VAL A 64 -5.82 -20.30 15.88
C VAL A 64 -7.29 -20.01 16.23
N PRO A 65 -7.65 -19.96 17.52
CA PRO A 65 -9.04 -20.02 17.99
C PRO A 65 -9.94 -18.94 17.39
N ASP A 66 -9.37 -17.76 17.08
CA ASP A 66 -10.08 -16.62 16.52
C ASP A 66 -10.43 -16.80 15.02
N TYR A 67 -9.88 -17.82 14.36
CA TYR A 67 -10.06 -18.03 12.92
C TYR A 67 -11.33 -18.81 12.58
N LYS A 68 -12.12 -18.24 11.66
CA LYS A 68 -13.27 -18.89 11.03
C LYS A 68 -12.98 -19.16 9.57
N TYR A 69 -13.09 -20.42 9.17
CA TYR A 69 -12.83 -20.82 7.78
C TYR A 69 -13.85 -20.20 6.84
N HIS A 70 -13.36 -19.60 5.77
CA HIS A 70 -14.18 -19.11 4.66
C HIS A 70 -13.36 -19.10 3.37
N VAL A 71 -13.98 -19.47 2.25
CA VAL A 71 -13.30 -19.56 0.94
C VAL A 71 -12.66 -18.23 0.52
N ASN A 72 -13.32 -17.11 0.79
CA ASN A 72 -12.80 -15.76 0.52
C ASN A 72 -11.81 -15.22 1.58
N ASN A 73 -11.45 -16.04 2.58
CA ASN A 73 -10.44 -15.70 3.59
C ASN A 73 -9.43 -16.86 3.74
N PRO A 74 -8.66 -17.19 2.69
CA PRO A 74 -7.72 -18.29 2.75
C PRO A 74 -6.64 -18.03 3.81
N VAL A 75 -6.14 -19.12 4.37
CA VAL A 75 -5.02 -19.12 5.31
C VAL A 75 -3.72 -19.40 4.57
N PHE A 76 -2.72 -18.58 4.84
CA PHE A 76 -1.35 -18.75 4.38
C PHE A 76 -0.49 -19.17 5.56
N VAL A 77 0.29 -20.22 5.38
CA VAL A 77 1.22 -20.70 6.41
C VAL A 77 2.64 -20.51 5.90
N ILE A 78 3.47 -19.88 6.71
CA ILE A 78 4.87 -19.64 6.41
C ILE A 78 5.71 -20.38 7.44
N VAL A 79 6.61 -21.23 6.96
CA VAL A 79 7.54 -22.02 7.78
C VAL A 79 8.96 -21.56 7.45
N ASN A 80 9.68 -20.98 8.41
CA ASN A 80 11.02 -20.39 8.21
C ASN A 80 11.11 -19.44 7.00
N GLY A 81 10.06 -18.64 6.77
CA GLY A 81 10.02 -17.67 5.66
C GLY A 81 9.58 -18.25 4.31
N VAL A 82 9.27 -19.55 4.22
CA VAL A 82 8.76 -20.18 3.00
C VAL A 82 7.27 -20.48 3.15
N GLU A 83 6.46 -20.09 2.17
CA GLU A 83 5.04 -20.43 2.13
C GLU A 83 4.85 -21.93 1.90
N VAL A 84 4.04 -22.57 2.74
CA VAL A 84 3.75 -24.00 2.71
C VAL A 84 2.24 -24.19 2.74
N LEU A 85 1.72 -25.08 1.89
CA LEU A 85 0.32 -25.46 1.91
C LEU A 85 0.05 -26.36 3.13
N PRO A 86 -0.90 -25.98 4.01
CA PRO A 86 -1.34 -26.88 5.08
C PRO A 86 -2.11 -28.07 4.50
N GLU A 87 -2.14 -29.18 5.23
CA GLU A 87 -2.97 -30.35 4.89
C GLU A 87 -4.45 -30.03 5.11
N LYS A 88 -4.76 -29.36 6.21
CA LYS A 88 -6.13 -29.05 6.60
C LYS A 88 -6.22 -27.70 7.30
N VAL A 89 -7.25 -26.95 6.96
CA VAL A 89 -7.61 -25.68 7.61
C VAL A 89 -9.04 -25.81 8.09
N GLU A 90 -9.24 -25.64 9.38
CA GLU A 90 -10.53 -25.75 10.06
C GLU A 90 -10.77 -24.50 10.92
N ASN A 91 -11.99 -24.35 11.43
CA ASN A 91 -12.27 -23.34 12.44
C ASN A 91 -11.34 -23.56 13.63
N GLY A 92 -10.63 -22.51 14.03
CA GLY A 92 -9.76 -22.57 15.19
C GLY A 92 -8.43 -23.31 15.01
N LYS A 93 -8.14 -23.95 13.86
CA LYS A 93 -7.01 -24.87 13.74
C LYS A 93 -6.43 -24.99 12.32
N VAL A 94 -5.11 -25.09 12.25
CA VAL A 94 -4.36 -25.42 11.04
C VAL A 94 -3.51 -26.67 11.29
N THR A 95 -3.54 -27.62 10.36
CA THR A 95 -2.78 -28.87 10.42
C THR A 95 -1.84 -28.96 9.23
N MET A 96 -0.54 -29.17 9.50
CA MET A 96 0.50 -29.35 8.48
C MET A 96 0.56 -30.79 7.99
N THR A 97 1.04 -31.03 6.77
CA THR A 97 1.15 -32.39 6.21
C THR A 97 2.18 -33.26 6.95
N ASN A 98 3.29 -32.66 7.38
CA ASN A 98 4.39 -33.38 8.03
C ASN A 98 4.68 -32.79 9.41
N PRO A 99 5.06 -33.61 10.40
CA PRO A 99 5.54 -33.13 11.69
C PRO A 99 6.76 -32.22 11.54
N LEU A 100 6.78 -31.10 12.27
CA LEU A 100 7.89 -30.15 12.23
C LEU A 100 8.90 -30.40 13.35
N SER A 101 10.17 -30.16 13.06
CA SER A 101 11.24 -30.17 14.07
C SER A 101 11.04 -29.04 15.07
N ALA A 102 11.63 -29.16 16.27
CA ALA A 102 11.57 -28.11 17.29
C ALA A 102 12.32 -26.84 16.86
N GLY A 103 11.85 -25.69 17.33
CA GLY A 103 12.52 -24.39 17.16
C GLY A 103 12.31 -23.73 15.79
N ILE A 104 11.41 -24.27 14.96
CA ILE A 104 11.05 -23.68 13.67
C ILE A 104 10.02 -22.58 13.89
N GLU A 105 10.18 -21.45 13.20
CA GLU A 105 9.20 -20.38 13.22
C GLU A 105 8.09 -20.70 12.21
N VAL A 106 6.84 -20.69 12.70
CA VAL A 106 5.64 -20.86 11.87
C VAL A 106 4.77 -19.63 12.05
N VAL A 107 4.37 -19.02 10.94
CA VAL A 107 3.47 -17.86 10.92
C VAL A 107 2.22 -18.25 10.14
N VAL A 108 1.07 -18.17 10.79
CA VAL A 108 -0.25 -18.41 10.19
C VAL A 108 -0.91 -17.06 9.95
N ILE A 109 -1.37 -16.84 8.72
CA ILE A 109 -1.89 -15.56 8.25
C ILE A 109 -3.27 -15.78 7.64
N ALA A 110 -4.26 -15.03 8.10
CA ALA A 110 -5.50 -14.81 7.36
C ALA A 110 -5.62 -13.32 7.05
N TYR A 111 -5.78 -12.95 5.78
CA TYR A 111 -5.81 -11.54 5.37
C TYR A 111 -7.14 -10.83 5.65
N GLY A 112 -8.14 -11.58 6.13
CA GLY A 112 -9.47 -11.11 6.44
C GLY A 112 -10.34 -10.89 5.20
N ILE A 113 -11.64 -10.73 5.41
CA ILE A 113 -12.59 -10.31 4.36
C ILE A 113 -12.88 -8.83 4.56
N PRO A 114 -12.40 -7.93 3.67
CA PRO A 114 -12.70 -6.51 3.79
C PRO A 114 -14.22 -6.27 3.82
N ASP A 115 -14.66 -5.44 4.75
CA ASP A 115 -16.04 -4.99 4.79
C ASP A 115 -16.27 -3.92 3.72
N ARG A 116 -17.51 -3.83 3.23
CA ARG A 116 -17.87 -2.90 2.17
C ARG A 116 -19.14 -2.16 2.51
N LYS A 117 -19.24 -0.91 2.04
CA LYS A 117 -20.45 -0.11 2.12
C LYS A 117 -20.58 0.75 0.88
N ASP A 118 -21.77 1.29 0.69
CA ASP A 118 -22.01 2.25 -0.37
C ASP A 118 -21.44 3.62 0.04
N ILE A 119 -20.55 4.15 -0.79
CA ILE A 119 -20.00 5.51 -0.67
C ILE A 119 -20.30 6.21 -1.99
N GLY A 120 -21.29 7.10 -1.97
CA GLY A 120 -21.83 7.68 -3.20
C GLY A 120 -22.42 6.59 -4.09
N CYS A 121 -21.89 6.45 -5.29
CA CYS A 121 -22.38 5.49 -6.28
C CYS A 121 -21.60 4.15 -6.31
N VAL A 122 -20.60 3.96 -5.43
CA VAL A 122 -19.72 2.78 -5.43
C VAL A 122 -19.89 1.96 -4.16
N ASN A 123 -20.00 0.63 -4.32
CA ASN A 123 -19.84 -0.31 -3.21
C ASN A 123 -18.34 -0.62 -3.04
N THR A 124 -17.74 -0.15 -1.95
CA THR A 124 -16.29 -0.06 -1.85
C THR A 124 -15.80 -0.40 -0.44
N PRO A 125 -14.56 -0.92 -0.28
CA PRO A 125 -13.96 -1.02 1.03
C PRO A 125 -13.77 0.37 1.67
N TYR A 126 -13.66 0.42 2.99
CA TYR A 126 -13.55 1.69 3.70
C TYR A 126 -12.61 1.61 4.91
N ASN A 127 -12.22 2.78 5.39
CA ASN A 127 -11.58 2.92 6.69
C ASN A 127 -12.56 3.49 7.72
N ARG A 128 -12.42 3.10 8.99
CA ARG A 128 -13.27 3.63 10.09
C ARG A 128 -12.80 4.98 10.64
N VAL A 129 -11.49 5.18 10.80
CA VAL A 129 -10.86 6.39 11.37
C VAL A 129 -9.54 6.67 10.64
N GLY A 130 -9.05 7.91 10.64
CA GLY A 130 -7.86 8.35 9.88
C GLY A 130 -6.55 8.52 10.67
N ASP A 131 -6.56 8.35 12.00
CA ASP A 131 -5.36 8.51 12.85
C ASP A 131 -4.52 7.22 12.89
N TYR A 132 -3.99 6.84 11.72
CA TYR A 132 -3.17 5.63 11.59
C TYR A 132 -1.78 5.82 12.15
N ARG A 133 -1.20 4.73 12.65
CA ARG A 133 0.17 4.63 13.15
C ARG A 133 0.87 3.45 12.53
N MET A 134 2.11 3.67 12.11
CA MET A 134 2.97 2.61 11.62
C MET A 134 3.14 1.52 12.70
N PRO A 135 3.02 0.23 12.34
CA PRO A 135 3.46 -0.85 13.21
C PRO A 135 4.89 -0.62 13.66
N HIS A 136 5.11 -0.73 14.97
CA HIS A 136 6.43 -0.51 15.55
C HIS A 136 6.71 -1.48 16.69
N ALA A 137 7.99 -1.57 17.06
CA ALA A 137 8.44 -2.27 18.25
C ALA A 137 9.67 -1.59 18.83
N THR A 138 9.80 -1.60 20.15
CA THR A 138 11.00 -1.12 20.84
C THR A 138 12.07 -2.22 20.82
N LEU A 139 13.28 -1.87 20.38
CA LEU A 139 14.42 -2.78 20.37
C LEU A 139 14.99 -2.97 21.78
N LYS A 140 15.57 -4.13 22.08
CA LYS A 140 16.12 -4.48 23.39
C LYS A 140 17.11 -3.46 23.94
N TYR A 141 17.95 -2.87 23.07
CA TYR A 141 18.96 -1.89 23.46
C TYR A 141 18.61 -0.46 23.03
N ALA A 142 17.31 -0.12 22.94
CA ALA A 142 16.83 1.16 22.41
C ALA A 142 17.48 2.40 23.04
N SER A 143 17.68 2.43 24.36
CA SER A 143 18.30 3.56 25.06
C SER A 143 19.77 3.82 24.69
N THR A 144 20.44 2.82 24.11
CA THR A 144 21.85 2.86 23.70
C THR A 144 22.02 2.70 22.19
N TYR A 145 20.91 2.69 21.46
CA TYR A 145 20.88 2.66 20.01
C TYR A 145 21.60 3.88 19.45
N HIS A 146 22.37 3.66 18.39
CA HIS A 146 22.93 4.75 17.61
C HIS A 146 23.06 4.35 16.15
N PHE A 147 22.75 5.31 15.28
CA PHE A 147 22.99 5.20 13.85
C PHE A 147 24.38 5.74 13.50
N SER A 148 25.10 5.07 12.60
CA SER A 148 26.37 5.55 12.06
C SER A 148 26.61 4.96 10.68
N TYR A 149 27.03 5.80 9.73
CA TYR A 149 27.43 5.38 8.38
C TYR A 149 28.75 4.59 8.38
N SER A 150 29.57 4.73 9.42
CA SER A 150 30.84 4.01 9.55
C SER A 150 30.64 2.57 10.06
N ASN A 151 29.49 2.27 10.65
CA ASN A 151 29.16 0.93 11.12
C ASN A 151 28.51 0.11 10.01
N GLN A 152 28.41 -1.21 10.22
CA GLN A 152 27.64 -2.05 9.33
C GLN A 152 26.20 -1.56 9.22
N PRO A 153 25.63 -1.49 8.00
CA PRO A 153 24.26 -1.04 7.80
C PRO A 153 23.26 -1.86 8.61
N GLU A 154 22.27 -1.15 9.13
CA GLU A 154 21.14 -1.77 9.79
C GLU A 154 20.36 -2.61 8.79
N SER A 155 19.78 -3.71 9.27
CA SER A 155 19.08 -4.67 8.44
C SER A 155 17.73 -5.03 9.04
N CYS A 156 16.72 -5.20 8.19
CA CYS A 156 15.44 -5.75 8.58
C CYS A 156 15.07 -6.84 7.58
N THR A 157 14.70 -8.01 8.11
CA THR A 157 14.15 -9.11 7.33
C THR A 157 12.82 -9.52 7.92
N VAL A 158 11.77 -9.56 7.08
CA VAL A 158 10.44 -10.03 7.46
C VAL A 158 10.09 -11.21 6.56
N LEU A 159 9.86 -12.38 7.14
CA LEU A 159 9.52 -13.61 6.40
C LEU A 159 10.50 -13.91 5.25
N GLY A 160 11.80 -13.78 5.49
CA GLY A 160 12.84 -14.00 4.47
C GLY A 160 13.01 -12.85 3.46
N VAL A 161 12.16 -11.83 3.47
CA VAL A 161 12.27 -10.64 2.61
C VAL A 161 13.08 -9.56 3.30
N LYS A 162 14.18 -9.12 2.68
CA LYS A 162 15.00 -8.00 3.17
C LYS A 162 14.35 -6.67 2.80
N LEU A 163 14.19 -5.78 3.79
CA LEU A 163 13.69 -4.42 3.60
C LEU A 163 14.85 -3.43 3.46
N LYS A 164 14.61 -2.33 2.73
CA LYS A 164 15.53 -1.21 2.54
C LYS A 164 15.43 -0.24 3.70
N ARG A 165 16.58 0.27 4.16
CA ARG A 165 16.58 1.29 5.20
C ARG A 165 16.17 2.63 4.61
N LEU A 166 15.06 3.20 5.11
CA LEU A 166 14.68 4.58 4.85
C LEU A 166 15.20 5.48 5.97
N LEU A 167 15.89 6.57 5.61
CA LEU A 167 16.36 7.56 6.55
C LEU A 167 15.36 8.71 6.62
N VAL A 168 14.86 8.97 7.82
CA VAL A 168 13.83 9.99 8.05
C VAL A 168 14.36 11.02 9.04
N THR A 169 14.38 12.27 8.61
CA THR A 169 14.75 13.41 9.46
C THR A 169 13.53 13.85 10.25
N VAL A 170 13.58 13.69 11.57
CA VAL A 170 12.53 14.15 12.48
C VAL A 170 12.99 15.47 13.11
N GLY A 171 12.29 16.56 12.79
CA GLY A 171 12.58 17.89 13.33
C GLY A 171 12.33 17.99 14.84
N ALA A 172 12.99 18.95 15.49
CA ALA A 172 12.75 19.23 16.91
C ALA A 172 11.29 19.63 17.14
N GLY A 173 10.63 19.03 18.14
CA GLY A 173 9.23 19.27 18.46
C GLY A 173 8.21 18.58 17.54
N SER A 174 8.64 17.90 16.48
CA SER A 174 7.75 17.10 15.63
C SER A 174 7.37 15.77 16.28
N ASP A 175 6.17 15.29 16.01
CA ASP A 175 5.77 13.91 16.34
C ASP A 175 6.48 12.94 15.37
N ALA A 176 7.45 12.19 15.90
CA ALA A 176 8.24 11.22 15.12
C ALA A 176 7.35 10.18 14.42
N GLY A 177 6.29 9.70 15.07
CA GLY A 177 5.39 8.71 14.51
C GLY A 177 4.65 9.25 13.29
N VAL A 178 4.20 10.51 13.33
CA VAL A 178 3.54 11.18 12.19
C VAL A 178 4.53 11.40 11.04
N VAL A 179 5.73 11.90 11.34
CA VAL A 179 6.75 12.16 10.30
C VAL A 179 7.18 10.85 9.62
N ILE A 180 7.47 9.81 10.40
CA ILE A 180 7.85 8.49 9.88
C ILE A 180 6.72 7.85 9.10
N ARG A 181 5.47 7.96 9.58
CA ARG A 181 4.29 7.48 8.86
C ARG A 181 4.16 8.12 7.49
N ASN A 182 4.29 9.45 7.42
CA ASN A 182 4.18 10.18 6.16
C ASN A 182 5.35 9.83 5.21
N ALA A 183 6.55 9.60 5.74
CA ALA A 183 7.71 9.20 4.94
C ALA A 183 7.59 7.77 4.37
N ILE A 184 7.10 6.80 5.16
CA ILE A 184 6.90 5.42 4.68
C ILE A 184 5.68 5.34 3.75
N GLY A 185 4.58 6.03 4.08
CA GLY A 185 3.35 5.99 3.31
C GLY A 185 2.82 4.56 3.12
N PHE A 186 2.69 4.11 1.86
CA PHE A 186 2.31 2.74 1.50
C PHE A 186 3.45 1.95 0.83
N GLN A 187 4.69 2.41 0.97
CA GLN A 187 5.86 1.65 0.55
C GLN A 187 5.90 0.32 1.30
N ARG A 188 6.23 -0.77 0.59
CA ARG A 188 6.18 -2.14 1.14
C ARG A 188 7.57 -2.73 1.41
N ASP A 189 8.62 -2.12 0.87
CA ASP A 189 9.99 -2.66 0.88
C ASP A 189 10.95 -1.83 1.73
N VAL A 190 10.44 -1.03 2.67
CA VAL A 190 11.24 -0.14 3.53
C VAL A 190 11.06 -0.41 5.01
N PHE A 191 12.03 0.02 5.82
CA PHE A 191 11.91 0.09 7.28
C PHE A 191 12.64 1.33 7.82
N VAL A 192 12.25 1.80 9.00
CA VAL A 192 12.88 2.91 9.71
C VAL A 192 13.21 2.46 11.14
N ILE A 193 14.32 2.93 11.70
CA ILE A 193 14.64 2.84 13.13
C ILE A 193 14.89 4.25 13.62
N HIS A 194 14.11 4.70 14.59
CA HIS A 194 14.25 6.01 15.18
C HIS A 194 14.39 5.85 16.70
N LYS A 195 15.51 6.31 17.27
CA LYS A 195 15.79 6.23 18.71
C LYS A 195 15.56 4.83 19.31
N GLY A 196 15.95 3.79 18.57
CA GLY A 196 15.81 2.41 19.03
C GLY A 196 14.42 1.81 18.88
N GLU A 197 13.47 2.50 18.25
CA GLU A 197 12.20 1.93 17.82
C GLU A 197 12.24 1.61 16.33
N VAL A 198 11.86 0.39 15.95
CA VAL A 198 11.71 0.00 14.55
C VAL A 198 10.29 0.22 14.09
N TYR A 199 10.12 0.75 12.88
CA TYR A 199 8.85 1.02 12.22
C TYR A 199 8.81 0.29 10.88
N LEU A 200 7.73 -0.47 10.64
CA LEU A 200 7.53 -1.22 9.41
C LEU A 200 6.23 -0.79 8.70
N PRO A 201 6.12 -1.04 7.38
CA PRO A 201 4.89 -0.87 6.62
C PRO A 201 3.69 -1.57 7.24
N TYR A 202 2.49 -1.01 7.06
CA TYR A 202 1.24 -1.53 7.64
C TYR A 202 0.98 -3.01 7.37
N MET A 203 1.38 -3.52 6.20
CA MET A 203 1.18 -4.93 5.85
C MET A 203 1.91 -5.91 6.78
N TYR A 204 2.96 -5.44 7.47
CA TYR A 204 3.75 -6.22 8.41
C TYR A 204 3.26 -6.11 9.86
N ASN A 205 2.09 -5.52 10.10
CA ASN A 205 1.46 -5.53 11.43
C ASN A 205 1.24 -6.95 11.94
N GLY A 206 1.80 -7.27 13.11
CA GLY A 206 1.76 -8.60 13.73
C GLY A 206 2.79 -9.61 13.18
N PHE A 207 3.65 -9.20 12.23
CA PHE A 207 4.66 -10.10 11.66
C PHE A 207 5.97 -10.07 12.47
N PRO A 208 6.65 -11.22 12.61
CA PRO A 208 8.00 -11.24 13.16
C PRO A 208 8.99 -10.63 12.17
N ALA A 209 9.86 -9.76 12.68
CA ALA A 209 10.91 -9.10 11.95
C ALA A 209 12.25 -9.31 12.65
N VAL A 210 13.24 -9.79 11.89
CA VAL A 210 14.62 -9.90 12.36
C VAL A 210 15.33 -8.58 12.09
N ILE A 211 15.69 -7.88 13.15
CA ILE A 211 16.31 -6.55 13.10
C ILE A 211 17.76 -6.65 13.53
N GLY A 212 18.67 -6.26 12.64
CA GLY A 212 20.08 -6.07 12.92
C GLY A 212 20.40 -4.59 13.06
N TYR A 213 20.97 -4.18 14.19
CA TYR A 213 21.23 -2.78 14.51
C TYR A 213 22.47 -2.60 15.39
N ASN A 214 22.92 -1.34 15.53
CA ASN A 214 24.09 -0.99 16.33
C ASN A 214 23.65 -0.36 17.66
N ALA A 215 24.26 -0.79 18.76
CA ALA A 215 24.00 -0.27 20.09
C ALA A 215 25.26 -0.33 20.97
N VAL A 216 25.30 0.47 22.03
CA VAL A 216 26.38 0.39 23.03
C VAL A 216 26.05 -0.68 24.06
N ILE A 217 26.73 -1.82 23.98
CA ILE A 217 26.51 -2.97 24.85
C ILE A 217 27.74 -3.14 25.73
N LYS A 218 27.54 -3.00 27.05
CA LYS A 218 28.64 -3.04 28.04
C LYS A 218 29.75 -2.03 27.73
N GLY A 219 29.37 -0.80 27.37
CA GLY A 219 30.30 0.30 27.06
C GLY A 219 30.98 0.23 25.69
N VAL A 220 30.69 -0.78 24.87
CA VAL A 220 31.31 -0.98 23.56
C VAL A 220 30.24 -0.94 22.47
N SER A 221 30.49 -0.20 21.38
CA SER A 221 29.62 -0.25 20.20
C SER A 221 29.68 -1.66 19.59
N ARG A 222 28.52 -2.31 19.48
CA ARG A 222 28.38 -3.65 18.92
C ARG A 222 27.19 -3.69 17.99
N ARG A 223 27.34 -4.44 16.90
CA ARG A 223 26.19 -4.92 16.13
C ARG A 223 25.51 -6.05 16.90
N THR A 224 24.20 -6.00 16.95
CA THR A 224 23.35 -7.04 17.52
C THR A 224 22.19 -7.33 16.59
N SER A 225 21.52 -8.46 16.80
CA SER A 225 20.31 -8.83 16.08
C SER A 225 19.29 -9.42 17.04
N GLU A 226 18.02 -9.16 16.80
CA GLU A 226 16.91 -9.78 17.54
C GLU A 226 15.67 -9.92 16.64
N THR A 227 14.73 -10.76 17.05
CA THR A 227 13.41 -10.88 16.41
C THR A 227 12.38 -10.14 17.25
N VAL A 228 11.70 -9.16 16.65
CA VAL A 228 10.60 -8.42 17.27
C VAL A 228 9.31 -8.64 16.50
N VAL A 229 8.17 -8.49 17.15
CA VAL A 229 6.87 -8.42 16.49
C VAL A 229 6.43 -6.96 16.53
N VAL A 230 6.19 -6.37 15.36
CA VAL A 230 5.72 -4.98 15.28
C VAL A 230 4.20 -4.94 15.32
N GLU A 231 3.66 -4.00 16.08
CA GLU A 231 2.21 -3.90 16.25
C GLU A 231 1.74 -2.45 16.21
N SER A 232 0.50 -2.27 15.78
CA SER A 232 -0.25 -1.03 15.87
C SER A 232 -1.74 -1.36 15.93
N GLY A 233 -2.44 -0.75 16.89
CA GLY A 233 -3.89 -0.84 17.00
C GLY A 233 -4.64 0.04 15.98
N ARG A 234 -3.92 0.82 15.17
CA ARG A 234 -4.50 1.79 14.23
C ARG A 234 -3.79 1.69 12.88
N VAL A 235 -4.07 0.63 12.14
CA VAL A 235 -3.47 0.38 10.82
C VAL A 235 -4.46 0.61 9.69
N THR A 236 -3.92 0.81 8.49
CA THR A 236 -4.67 0.80 7.22
C THR A 236 -3.89 0.02 6.18
N TYR A 237 -4.60 -0.76 5.36
CA TYR A 237 -4.00 -1.64 4.38
C TYR A 237 -4.22 -1.11 2.97
N ASN A 238 -3.25 -1.36 2.09
CA ASN A 238 -3.28 -1.02 0.67
C ASN A 238 -2.70 -2.20 -0.13
N ASP A 239 -3.07 -3.42 0.24
CA ASP A 239 -2.54 -4.67 -0.31
C ASP A 239 -3.52 -5.45 -1.19
N ARG A 240 -4.67 -4.83 -1.50
CA ARG A 240 -5.68 -5.33 -2.45
C ARG A 240 -5.97 -4.32 -3.56
N PHE A 241 -6.30 -4.85 -4.73
CA PHE A 241 -6.62 -4.10 -5.94
C PHE A 241 -8.11 -3.74 -6.02
N PHE A 242 -9.00 -4.65 -5.62
CA PHE A 242 -10.45 -4.52 -5.71
C PHE A 242 -10.99 -4.37 -7.14
N GLY A 243 -10.64 -5.32 -8.03
CA GLY A 243 -10.97 -5.27 -9.46
C GLY A 243 -12.47 -5.26 -9.81
N ASP A 244 -13.35 -5.57 -8.85
CA ASP A 244 -14.80 -5.53 -9.01
C ASP A 244 -15.45 -4.19 -8.60
N VAL A 245 -14.67 -3.27 -8.01
CA VAL A 245 -15.16 -1.96 -7.59
C VAL A 245 -15.30 -1.04 -8.80
N ARG A 246 -16.49 -0.42 -8.94
CA ARG A 246 -16.74 0.61 -9.95
C ARG A 246 -15.89 1.84 -9.65
N ILE A 247 -15.46 2.53 -10.69
CA ILE A 247 -14.64 3.74 -10.59
C ILE A 247 -15.51 5.01 -10.66
N ARG A 248 -15.19 6.02 -9.84
CA ARG A 248 -15.79 7.36 -9.95
C ARG A 248 -15.07 8.16 -11.02
N ARG A 249 -15.72 9.21 -11.53
CA ARG A 249 -15.15 10.05 -12.59
C ARG A 249 -13.84 10.72 -12.18
N GLY A 250 -13.76 11.20 -10.93
CA GLY A 250 -12.53 11.77 -10.37
C GLY A 250 -11.39 10.77 -10.30
N ASP A 251 -11.63 9.57 -9.79
CA ASP A 251 -10.61 8.49 -9.74
C ASP A 251 -10.13 8.09 -11.14
N PHE A 252 -11.04 8.07 -12.13
CA PHE A 252 -10.72 7.77 -13.52
C PHE A 252 -9.80 8.85 -14.14
N PHE A 253 -10.09 10.12 -13.89
CA PHE A 253 -9.22 11.23 -14.31
C PHE A 253 -7.88 11.20 -13.57
N ALA A 254 -7.87 10.84 -12.28
CA ALA A 254 -6.64 10.68 -11.53
C ALA A 254 -5.72 9.61 -12.17
N LEU A 255 -6.29 8.47 -12.57
CA LEU A 255 -5.55 7.43 -13.28
C LEU A 255 -4.99 7.95 -14.61
N MET A 256 -5.81 8.62 -15.43
CA MET A 256 -5.34 9.21 -16.70
C MET A 256 -4.26 10.27 -16.49
N SER A 257 -4.37 11.10 -15.46
CA SER A 257 -3.39 12.15 -15.11
C SER A 257 -2.04 11.53 -14.77
N ARG A 258 -2.03 10.47 -13.95
CA ARG A 258 -0.81 9.75 -13.60
C ARG A 258 -0.17 9.03 -14.79
N ILE A 259 -0.98 8.52 -15.71
CA ILE A 259 -0.49 8.00 -17.00
C ILE A 259 0.15 9.15 -17.80
N TYR A 260 -0.49 10.32 -17.86
CA TYR A 260 0.04 11.51 -18.51
C TYR A 260 1.36 11.98 -17.90
N GLU A 261 1.48 12.06 -16.58
CA GLU A 261 2.72 12.37 -15.88
C GLU A 261 3.82 11.35 -16.24
N ASN A 262 3.50 10.05 -16.20
CA ASN A 262 4.45 9.02 -16.58
C ASN A 262 4.94 9.17 -18.03
N LEU A 263 4.05 9.51 -18.97
CA LEU A 263 4.41 9.73 -20.38
C LEU A 263 5.22 11.02 -20.55
N HIS A 264 4.82 12.12 -19.88
CA HIS A 264 5.52 13.40 -19.91
C HIS A 264 6.97 13.26 -19.50
N ASN A 265 7.22 12.59 -18.38
CA ASN A 265 8.54 12.37 -17.84
C ASN A 265 9.39 11.40 -18.70
N ARG A 266 8.78 10.64 -19.62
CA ARG A 266 9.50 9.78 -20.58
C ARG A 266 9.83 10.48 -21.88
N TYR A 267 8.94 11.34 -22.37
CA TYR A 267 9.05 11.97 -23.69
C TYR A 267 9.55 13.41 -23.63
N THR A 268 9.78 13.95 -22.44
CA THR A 268 10.30 15.31 -22.27
C THR A 268 11.38 15.36 -21.21
N ASP A 269 12.31 16.30 -21.35
CA ASP A 269 13.31 16.63 -20.34
C ASP A 269 12.78 17.61 -19.27
N ARG A 270 11.51 18.02 -19.39
CA ARG A 270 10.88 18.96 -18.45
C ARG A 270 10.21 18.16 -17.34
N ALA A 271 10.36 18.63 -16.11
CA ALA A 271 9.62 18.08 -15.00
C ALA A 271 8.12 18.36 -15.21
N PHE A 272 7.30 17.34 -15.00
CA PHE A 272 5.85 17.51 -14.96
C PHE A 272 5.46 18.53 -13.89
N ALA A 273 4.52 19.42 -14.23
CA ALA A 273 3.99 20.40 -13.30
C ALA A 273 2.47 20.29 -13.26
N TYR A 274 1.94 20.07 -12.06
CA TYR A 274 0.49 20.13 -11.82
C TYR A 274 -0.02 21.57 -11.94
N ASN A 275 -1.28 21.71 -12.36
CA ASN A 275 -2.01 22.97 -12.39
C ASN A 275 -3.21 22.92 -11.44
N ASP A 276 -3.10 23.63 -10.31
CA ASP A 276 -4.16 23.78 -9.29
C ASP A 276 -5.08 24.99 -9.55
N THR A 277 -4.75 25.79 -10.57
CA THR A 277 -5.41 27.05 -10.91
C THR A 277 -5.80 27.06 -12.40
N PRO A 278 -6.69 26.14 -12.83
CA PRO A 278 -7.16 26.11 -14.22
C PRO A 278 -7.78 27.44 -14.61
N LEU A 279 -7.51 27.87 -15.85
CA LEU A 279 -8.10 29.10 -16.42
C LEU A 279 -9.59 28.92 -16.70
N ARG A 280 -10.02 27.67 -16.85
CA ARG A 280 -11.42 27.31 -17.10
C ARG A 280 -12.29 27.51 -15.86
N PRO A 281 -13.47 28.16 -15.99
CA PRO A 281 -14.46 28.14 -14.91
C PRO A 281 -15.06 26.73 -14.77
N ILE A 282 -14.95 26.16 -13.57
CA ILE A 282 -15.53 24.86 -13.20
C ILE A 282 -16.45 25.10 -11.99
N VAL A 283 -17.75 24.84 -12.16
CA VAL A 283 -18.78 25.22 -11.17
C VAL A 283 -18.61 24.48 -9.85
N ASP A 284 -18.19 23.22 -9.88
CA ASP A 284 -17.99 22.36 -8.71
C ASP A 284 -16.50 22.19 -8.34
N LYS A 285 -15.65 23.19 -8.64
CA LYS A 285 -14.22 23.18 -8.32
C LYS A 285 -13.95 22.88 -6.83
N ASP A 286 -14.75 23.43 -5.93
CA ASP A 286 -14.58 23.22 -4.48
C ASP A 286 -14.78 21.75 -4.08
N VAL A 287 -15.63 21.02 -4.79
CA VAL A 287 -15.79 19.57 -4.59
C VAL A 287 -14.50 18.86 -4.99
N ILE A 288 -13.92 19.20 -6.15
CA ILE A 288 -12.65 18.64 -6.61
C ILE A 288 -11.51 18.95 -5.63
N LEU A 289 -11.41 20.19 -5.14
CA LEU A 289 -10.38 20.62 -4.20
C LEU A 289 -10.42 19.88 -2.86
N SER A 290 -11.59 19.37 -2.46
CA SER A 290 -11.75 18.57 -1.23
C SER A 290 -11.26 17.13 -1.35
N GLN A 291 -10.86 16.69 -2.53
CA GLN A 291 -10.48 15.31 -2.82
C GLN A 291 -8.98 15.14 -2.99
N TRP A 292 -8.50 13.92 -2.77
CA TRP A 292 -7.07 13.58 -2.86
C TRP A 292 -6.50 13.76 -4.27
N TYR A 293 -7.33 13.61 -5.30
CA TYR A 293 -6.98 13.69 -6.71
C TYR A 293 -7.11 15.11 -7.29
N SER A 294 -7.25 16.14 -6.44
CA SER A 294 -7.58 17.49 -6.89
C SER A 294 -6.64 18.01 -7.98
N ASN A 295 -5.33 17.93 -7.73
CA ASN A 295 -4.30 18.37 -8.67
C ASN A 295 -4.35 17.58 -9.99
N ASP A 296 -4.58 16.26 -9.92
CA ASP A 296 -4.67 15.42 -11.11
C ASP A 296 -5.84 15.84 -12.02
N VAL A 297 -7.02 15.99 -11.43
CA VAL A 297 -8.24 16.34 -12.16
C VAL A 297 -8.16 17.76 -12.72
N LEU A 298 -7.73 18.74 -11.90
CA LEU A 298 -7.64 20.13 -12.33
C LEU A 298 -6.61 20.33 -13.44
N THR A 299 -5.49 19.59 -13.39
CA THR A 299 -4.48 19.61 -14.46
C THR A 299 -5.08 19.14 -15.78
N LEU A 300 -5.73 17.96 -15.80
CA LEU A 300 -6.33 17.44 -17.03
C LEU A 300 -7.47 18.32 -17.57
N LEU A 301 -8.31 18.89 -16.70
CA LEU A 301 -9.44 19.72 -17.14
C LEU A 301 -9.02 21.04 -17.81
N ASP A 302 -7.78 21.49 -17.58
CA ASP A 302 -7.22 22.69 -18.21
C ASP A 302 -6.46 22.40 -19.52
N GLU A 303 -6.13 21.14 -19.80
CA GLU A 303 -5.41 20.76 -21.01
C GLU A 303 -6.23 21.02 -22.27
N LYS A 304 -5.52 21.43 -23.33
CA LYS A 304 -6.09 21.84 -24.62
C LYS A 304 -5.41 21.13 -25.77
N PHE A 305 -6.18 20.91 -26.84
CA PHE A 305 -5.63 20.60 -28.16
C PHE A 305 -4.94 21.85 -28.75
N HIS A 306 -4.19 21.70 -29.84
CA HIS A 306 -3.50 22.82 -30.50
C HIS A 306 -4.45 23.88 -31.08
N ASP A 307 -5.71 23.53 -31.32
CA ASP A 307 -6.75 24.49 -31.73
C ASP A 307 -7.26 25.38 -30.57
N GLY A 308 -6.81 25.13 -29.33
CA GLY A 308 -7.19 25.86 -28.13
C GLY A 308 -8.46 25.35 -27.45
N CYS A 309 -9.12 24.32 -27.98
CA CYS A 309 -10.27 23.68 -27.35
C CYS A 309 -9.82 22.80 -26.17
N TYR A 310 -10.61 22.77 -25.10
CA TYR A 310 -10.35 21.88 -23.97
C TYR A 310 -10.47 20.41 -24.38
N VAL A 311 -9.50 19.60 -23.95
CA VAL A 311 -9.45 18.16 -24.24
C VAL A 311 -10.67 17.48 -23.66
N PHE A 312 -10.98 17.76 -22.40
CA PHE A 312 -12.11 17.16 -21.69
C PHE A 312 -13.24 18.18 -21.53
N PRO A 313 -14.47 17.89 -21.99
CA PRO A 313 -15.60 18.78 -21.78
C PRO A 313 -16.12 18.72 -20.34
N LEU A 314 -16.83 19.77 -19.94
CA LEU A 314 -17.69 19.78 -18.75
C LEU A 314 -19.12 19.54 -19.23
N TYR A 315 -20.03 19.26 -18.30
CA TYR A 315 -21.45 19.22 -18.62
C TYR A 315 -21.98 20.61 -19.00
N GLU A 316 -23.19 20.65 -19.56
CA GLU A 316 -23.85 21.89 -20.00
C GLU A 316 -23.99 22.93 -18.87
N ASP A 317 -24.12 22.46 -17.63
CA ASP A 317 -24.20 23.30 -16.43
C ASP A 317 -22.83 23.77 -15.89
N GLY A 318 -21.73 23.44 -16.59
CA GLY A 318 -20.38 23.81 -16.22
C GLY A 318 -19.77 22.98 -15.09
N LYS A 319 -20.37 21.85 -14.70
CA LYS A 319 -19.82 20.93 -13.69
C LYS A 319 -19.02 19.80 -14.29
N PHE A 320 -18.18 19.18 -13.46
CA PHE A 320 -17.46 17.95 -13.73
C PHE A 320 -18.06 16.72 -13.02
N GLU A 321 -18.66 16.93 -11.84
CA GLU A 321 -19.27 15.91 -10.97
C GLU A 321 -18.30 14.76 -10.60
N PRO A 322 -17.17 15.05 -9.92
CA PRO A 322 -16.08 14.08 -9.75
C PRO A 322 -16.46 12.81 -8.96
N GLU A 323 -17.45 12.90 -8.08
CA GLU A 323 -17.91 11.79 -7.22
C GLU A 323 -18.97 10.89 -7.86
N ALA A 324 -19.44 11.23 -9.07
CA ALA A 324 -20.37 10.39 -9.81
C ALA A 324 -19.66 9.19 -10.46
N CYS A 325 -20.41 8.12 -10.70
CA CYS A 325 -19.89 6.95 -11.38
C CYS A 325 -19.72 7.26 -12.86
N ILE A 326 -18.59 6.86 -13.41
CA ILE A 326 -18.36 7.04 -14.84
C ILE A 326 -19.27 6.09 -15.63
N THR A 327 -19.95 6.63 -16.65
CA THR A 327 -20.71 5.79 -17.59
C THR A 327 -19.77 5.17 -18.63
N ARG A 328 -20.19 4.09 -19.30
CA ARG A 328 -19.41 3.50 -20.40
C ARG A 328 -19.16 4.50 -21.54
N ALA A 329 -20.15 5.34 -21.84
CA ALA A 329 -20.03 6.36 -22.88
C ALA A 329 -19.02 7.45 -22.50
N GLU A 330 -19.04 7.89 -21.25
CA GLU A 330 -18.04 8.82 -20.71
C GLU A 330 -16.64 8.23 -20.77
N ALA A 331 -16.45 7.00 -20.27
CA ALA A 331 -15.15 6.33 -20.27
C ALA A 331 -14.54 6.24 -21.68
N VAL A 332 -15.33 5.81 -22.66
CA VAL A 332 -14.86 5.73 -24.06
C VAL A 332 -14.53 7.12 -24.62
N THR A 333 -15.39 8.11 -24.38
CA THR A 333 -15.20 9.47 -24.87
C THR A 333 -13.92 10.11 -24.30
N PHE A 334 -13.72 9.97 -22.99
CA PHE A 334 -12.56 10.53 -22.30
C PHE A 334 -11.27 9.80 -22.70
N LEU A 335 -11.26 8.47 -22.81
CA LEU A 335 -10.07 7.73 -23.29
C LEU A 335 -9.71 8.09 -24.71
N ASN A 336 -10.69 8.19 -25.61
CA ASN A 336 -10.41 8.54 -26.99
C ASN A 336 -9.77 9.94 -27.10
N ARG A 337 -10.34 10.92 -26.40
CA ARG A 337 -9.79 12.29 -26.33
C ARG A 337 -8.40 12.33 -25.70
N PHE A 338 -8.19 11.55 -24.64
CA PHE A 338 -6.88 11.43 -23.99
C PHE A 338 -5.82 10.88 -24.96
N ILE A 339 -6.13 9.81 -25.69
CA ILE A 339 -5.22 9.19 -26.67
C ILE A 339 -4.89 10.16 -27.80
N GLU A 340 -5.90 10.82 -28.36
CA GLU A 340 -5.75 11.82 -29.42
C GLU A 340 -4.83 12.96 -28.97
N TRP A 341 -5.13 13.55 -27.82
CA TRP A 341 -4.36 14.66 -27.26
C TRP A 341 -2.92 14.27 -26.89
N ILE A 342 -2.72 13.13 -26.24
CA ILE A 342 -1.37 12.65 -25.90
C ILE A 342 -0.53 12.41 -27.16
N THR A 343 -1.15 11.84 -28.20
CA THR A 343 -0.47 11.61 -29.47
C THR A 343 -0.09 12.92 -30.14
N GLU A 344 -0.97 13.91 -30.14
CA GLU A 344 -0.69 15.25 -30.66
C GLU A 344 0.41 15.96 -29.87
N LYS A 345 0.39 15.86 -28.54
CA LYS A 345 1.33 16.55 -27.64
C LYS A 345 2.78 16.05 -27.73
N TYR A 346 2.98 14.76 -28.02
CA TYR A 346 4.30 14.12 -28.01
C TYR A 346 4.73 13.52 -29.36
N ARG A 347 3.98 13.76 -30.43
CA ARG A 347 4.42 13.45 -31.80
C ARG A 347 5.42 14.48 -32.29
#